data_AF-A0A7K4FHX4-F1
#
_entry.id   AF-A0A7K4FHX4-F1
#
_cell.length_a   1.000
_cell.length_b   1.000
_cell.length_c   1.000
_cell.angle_alpha   90.00
_cell.angle_beta   90.00
_cell.angle_gamma   90.00
#
_symmetry.space_group_name_H-M   'P 1'
#
loop_
_entity.id
_entity.type
_entity.pdbx_description
1 polymer ?
#
loop_
_entity_poly.entity_id
_entity_poly.type
_entity_poly.pdbx_seq_one_letter_code
_entity_poly.pdbx_strand_id
1 'polypeptide(L)'
;MSENVDWLRVRGIGRERFAGYVVDYLGTLGYTVERTETTEPMESHLAAHLIKQNPSIPPSASDLVFRLYPTSGGAALIWEAPRAVAPEDRAGMDRFVREISLHLERSVATESHATAKVVRPAESRLPWIVPSAAPP
;
A
#
# COMPACT_ATOMS: atom_id res chain seq x y z
N MET A 1 -3.43 4.10 -20.87
CA MET A 1 -2.53 3.37 -19.95
C MET A 1 -3.36 3.04 -18.72
N SER A 2 -3.48 1.78 -18.35
CA SER A 2 -4.32 1.37 -17.21
C SER A 2 -3.72 1.92 -15.90
N GLU A 3 -4.17 3.10 -15.46
CA GLU A 3 -3.72 3.76 -14.23
C GLU A 3 -3.92 2.83 -13.04
N ASN A 4 -2.88 2.52 -12.26
CA ASN A 4 -3.03 1.67 -11.06
C ASN A 4 -4.22 2.17 -10.23
N VAL A 5 -5.18 1.27 -10.00
CA VAL A 5 -6.41 1.62 -9.28
C VAL A 5 -6.15 1.40 -7.80
N ASP A 6 -6.73 2.28 -6.98
CA ASP A 6 -6.63 2.28 -5.52
C ASP A 6 -6.55 0.89 -4.92
N TRP A 7 -5.42 0.58 -4.30
CA TRP A 7 -5.28 -0.69 -3.62
C TRP A 7 -6.11 -0.69 -2.33
N LEU A 8 -5.99 0.35 -1.49
CA LEU A 8 -6.74 0.50 -0.24
C LEU A 8 -7.31 1.92 -0.12
N ARG A 9 -8.44 2.07 0.58
CA ARG A 9 -8.96 3.37 1.02
C ARG A 9 -9.19 3.36 2.51
N VAL A 10 -8.90 4.46 3.18
CA VAL A 10 -9.26 4.69 4.58
C VAL A 10 -10.33 5.77 4.66
N ARG A 11 -11.35 5.53 5.49
CA ARG A 11 -12.38 6.51 5.85
C ARG A 11 -12.19 6.94 7.30
N GLY A 12 -12.29 8.23 7.58
CA GLY A 12 -12.14 8.80 8.93
C GLY A 12 -10.70 9.12 9.34
N ILE A 13 -9.70 8.85 8.48
CA ILE A 13 -8.30 9.22 8.71
C ILE A 13 -7.76 9.94 7.48
N GLY A 14 -7.07 11.07 7.70
CA GLY A 14 -6.46 11.86 6.64
C GLY A 14 -5.19 11.24 6.06
N ARG A 15 -4.83 11.69 4.86
CA ARG A 15 -3.65 11.25 4.09
C ARG A 15 -2.39 11.13 4.92
N GLU A 16 -2.04 12.19 5.65
CA GLU A 16 -0.73 12.29 6.32
C GLU A 16 -0.57 11.28 7.46
N ARG A 17 -1.65 11.06 8.21
CA ARG A 17 -1.70 10.07 9.27
C ARG A 17 -1.72 8.66 8.70
N PHE A 18 -2.46 8.43 7.61
CA PHE A 18 -2.46 7.13 6.95
C PHE A 18 -1.09 6.78 6.36
N ALA A 19 -0.41 7.75 5.73
CA ALA A 19 0.97 7.61 5.27
C ALA A 19 1.93 7.28 6.43
N GLY A 20 1.72 7.90 7.60
CA GLY A 20 2.44 7.59 8.83
C GLY A 20 2.39 6.10 9.19
N TYR A 21 1.21 5.48 9.22
CA TYR A 21 1.11 4.04 9.52
C TYR A 21 1.81 3.15 8.51
N VAL A 22 1.77 3.52 7.22
CA VAL A 22 2.48 2.77 6.18
C VAL A 22 3.98 2.85 6.44
N VAL A 23 4.51 4.04 6.71
CA VAL A 23 5.92 4.26 7.05
C VAL A 23 6.32 3.46 8.29
N ASP A 24 5.56 3.58 9.37
CA ASP A 24 5.86 2.92 10.65
C ASP A 24 5.91 1.39 10.48
N TYR A 25 4.92 0.82 9.80
CA TYR A 25 4.88 -0.63 9.58
C TYR A 25 6.05 -1.11 8.71
N LEU A 26 6.35 -0.42 7.60
CA LEU A 26 7.50 -0.76 6.77
C LEU A 26 8.82 -0.64 7.54
N GLY A 27 8.94 0.36 8.42
CA GLY A 27 10.05 0.48 9.37
C GLY A 27 10.22 -0.77 10.24
N THR A 28 9.12 -1.31 10.80
CA THR A 28 9.17 -2.55 11.60
C THR A 28 9.65 -3.77 10.82
N LEU A 29 9.42 -3.79 9.51
CA LEU A 29 9.82 -4.87 8.62
C LEU A 29 11.29 -4.77 8.17
N GLY A 30 11.95 -3.64 8.43
CA GLY A 30 13.35 -3.39 8.09
C GLY A 30 13.56 -2.53 6.84
N TYR A 31 12.53 -1.81 6.38
CA TYR A 31 12.67 -0.83 5.30
C TYR A 31 13.14 0.51 5.83
N THR A 32 13.94 1.21 5.02
CA THR A 32 14.07 2.67 5.09
C THR A 32 13.04 3.27 4.14
N VAL A 33 12.28 4.24 4.60
CA VAL A 33 11.21 4.87 3.80
C VAL A 33 11.51 6.34 3.62
N GLU A 34 11.63 6.76 2.37
CA GLU A 34 11.65 8.16 1.96
C GLU A 34 10.21 8.60 1.68
N ARG A 35 9.79 9.70 2.32
CA ARG A 35 8.45 10.27 2.18
C ARG A 35 8.56 11.65 1.58
N THR A 36 7.95 11.83 0.41
CA THR A 36 7.84 13.12 -0.27
C THR A 36 6.40 13.60 -0.27
N GLU A 37 6.18 14.85 0.10
CA GLU A 37 4.85 15.49 0.07
C GLU A 37 4.76 16.47 -1.09
N THR A 38 3.63 16.44 -1.78
CA THR A 38 3.26 17.41 -2.82
C THR A 38 2.01 18.15 -2.38
N THR A 39 1.94 19.44 -2.72
CA THR A 39 0.80 20.30 -2.39
C THR A 39 -0.20 20.38 -3.54
N GLU A 40 0.27 20.31 -4.78
CA GLU A 40 -0.56 20.31 -5.99
C GLU A 40 0.02 19.33 -7.05
N PRO A 41 -0.63 18.17 -7.31
CA PRO A 41 -1.75 17.60 -6.54
C PRO A 41 -1.35 17.29 -5.09
N MET A 42 -2.32 17.21 -4.19
CA MET A 42 -2.04 16.98 -2.77
C MET A 42 -1.76 15.49 -2.52
N GLU A 43 -0.51 15.04 -2.67
CA GLU A 43 -0.14 13.62 -2.59
C GLU A 43 1.04 13.37 -1.65
N SER A 44 1.07 12.17 -1.06
CA SER A 44 2.24 11.65 -0.33
C SER A 44 2.81 10.48 -1.11
N HIS A 45 4.08 10.57 -1.47
CA HIS A 45 4.83 9.52 -2.16
C HIS A 45 5.76 8.84 -1.17
N LEU A 46 5.68 7.53 -1.07
CA LEU A 46 6.50 6.71 -0.19
C LEU A 46 7.36 5.79 -1.03
N ALA A 47 8.68 5.96 -0.99
CA ALA A 47 9.65 5.06 -1.58
C ALA A 47 10.36 4.30 -0.46
N ALA A 48 10.16 2.99 -0.38
CA ALA A 48 10.71 2.14 0.66
C ALA A 48 11.73 1.16 0.08
N HIS A 49 12.91 1.12 0.69
CA HIS A 49 14.00 0.23 0.32
C HIS A 49 14.37 -0.68 1.50
N LEU A 50 14.43 -1.99 1.25
CA LEU A 50 14.74 -2.98 2.28
C LEU A 50 16.23 -2.95 2.63
N ILE A 51 16.58 -2.44 3.81
CA ILE A 51 17.98 -2.34 4.25
C ILE A 51 18.43 -3.53 5.11
N LYS A 52 17.49 -4.26 5.70
CA LYS A 52 17.77 -5.41 6.56
C LYS A 52 17.18 -6.67 5.94
N GLN A 53 18.02 -7.67 5.69
CA GLN A 53 17.54 -8.96 5.20
C GLN A 53 16.52 -9.54 6.19
N ASN A 54 15.31 -9.74 5.71
CA ASN A 54 14.22 -10.36 6.43
C ASN A 54 13.71 -11.53 5.58
N PRO A 55 13.89 -12.79 6.03
CA PRO A 55 13.52 -13.96 5.24
C PRO A 55 12.01 -14.11 5.01
N SER A 56 11.18 -13.37 5.76
CA SER A 56 9.74 -13.34 5.51
C SER A 56 9.33 -12.41 4.35
N ILE A 57 10.25 -11.60 3.84
CA ILE A 57 10.00 -10.66 2.75
C ILE A 57 10.42 -11.32 1.44
N PRO A 58 9.52 -11.42 0.45
CA PRO A 58 9.88 -11.98 -0.85
C PRO A 58 10.92 -11.10 -1.55
N PRO A 59 11.86 -11.67 -2.32
CA PRO A 59 12.90 -10.91 -3.03
C PRO A 59 12.33 -9.79 -3.90
N SER A 60 11.22 -10.06 -4.60
CA SER A 60 10.51 -9.07 -5.41
C SER A 60 9.99 -7.84 -4.64
N ALA A 61 10.01 -7.85 -3.30
CA ALA A 61 9.58 -6.72 -2.45
C ALA A 61 10.76 -5.89 -1.90
N SER A 62 11.96 -6.00 -2.46
CA SER A 62 13.11 -5.17 -2.03
C SER A 62 12.83 -3.67 -2.08
N ASP A 63 12.07 -3.25 -3.08
CA ASP A 63 11.73 -1.86 -3.36
C ASP A 63 10.22 -1.72 -3.51
N LEU A 64 9.62 -0.90 -2.65
CA LEU A 64 8.19 -0.64 -2.65
C LEU A 64 7.94 0.83 -2.90
N VAL A 65 6.97 1.14 -3.77
CA VAL A 65 6.54 2.52 -3.99
C VAL A 65 5.04 2.60 -3.79
N PHE A 66 4.63 3.60 -3.01
CA PHE A 66 3.24 3.88 -2.73
C PHE A 66 2.93 5.35 -2.97
N ARG A 67 1.71 5.61 -3.44
CA ARG A 67 1.16 6.95 -3.56
C ARG A 67 -0.13 7.07 -2.77
N LEU A 68 -0.24 8.11 -1.95
CA LEU A 68 -1.43 8.40 -1.18
C LEU A 68 -2.00 9.75 -1.58
N TYR A 69 -3.31 9.83 -1.66
CA TYR A 69 -4.01 11.07 -1.98
C TYR A 69 -5.29 11.19 -1.15
N PRO A 70 -5.74 12.42 -0.83
CA PRO A 70 -6.94 12.64 -0.03
C PRO A 70 -8.18 12.22 -0.81
N THR A 71 -9.18 11.72 -0.10
CA THR A 71 -10.53 11.49 -0.63
C THR A 71 -11.54 12.27 0.20
N SER A 72 -12.79 12.38 -0.28
CA SER A 72 -13.85 13.16 0.38
C SER A 72 -14.15 12.77 1.84
N GLY A 73 -13.64 11.63 2.32
CA GLY A 73 -13.81 11.18 3.70
C GLY A 73 -12.57 10.54 4.31
N GLY A 74 -11.38 10.75 3.75
CA GLY A 74 -10.15 10.16 4.26
C GLY A 74 -9.02 10.16 3.23
N ALA A 75 -8.48 8.99 2.90
CA ALA A 75 -7.38 8.87 1.94
C ALA A 75 -7.44 7.56 1.14
N ALA A 76 -6.81 7.55 -0.01
CA ALA A 76 -6.59 6.37 -0.83
C ALA A 76 -5.09 6.08 -0.90
N LEU A 77 -4.76 4.80 -1.07
CA LEU A 77 -3.41 4.28 -1.20
C LEU A 77 -3.34 3.47 -2.49
N ILE A 78 -2.41 3.86 -3.36
CA ILE A 78 -2.05 3.16 -4.58
C ILE A 78 -0.70 2.49 -4.35
N TRP A 79 -0.62 1.21 -4.69
CA TRP A 79 0.65 0.50 -4.80
C TRP A 79 1.21 0.76 -6.21
N GLU A 80 2.42 1.29 -6.32
CA GLU A 80 3.01 1.72 -7.61
C GLU A 80 4.14 0.81 -8.10
N ALA A 81 4.93 0.26 -7.18
CA ALA A 81 6.00 -0.69 -7.47
C ALA A 81 6.16 -1.73 -6.35
N PRO A 82 6.49 -3.01 -6.66
CA PRO A 82 6.87 -3.51 -7.98
C PRO A 82 5.69 -3.58 -8.96
N ARG A 83 5.96 -3.55 -10.27
CA ARG A 83 4.94 -3.70 -11.33
C ARG A 83 4.90 -5.09 -11.96
N ALA A 84 5.99 -5.84 -11.80
CA ALA A 84 6.12 -7.21 -12.21
C ALA A 84 6.68 -8.00 -11.03
N VAL A 85 6.19 -9.22 -10.86
CA VAL A 85 6.63 -10.15 -9.81
C VAL A 85 6.88 -11.47 -10.49
N ALA A 86 8.03 -12.07 -10.23
CA ALA A 86 8.38 -13.37 -10.80
C ALA A 86 7.35 -14.43 -10.35
N PRO A 87 6.95 -15.40 -11.21
CA PRO A 87 5.96 -16.40 -10.85
C PRO A 87 6.27 -17.15 -9.54
N GLU A 88 7.54 -17.44 -9.29
CA GLU A 88 8.06 -18.08 -8.08
C GLU A 88 7.87 -17.25 -6.80
N ASP A 89 7.95 -15.93 -6.91
CA ASP A 89 7.80 -15.00 -5.78
C ASP A 89 6.33 -14.61 -5.54
N ARG A 90 5.43 -14.95 -6.47
CA ARG A 90 4.06 -14.45 -6.48
C ARG A 90 3.28 -14.82 -5.24
N ALA A 91 3.38 -16.07 -4.78
CA ALA A 91 2.71 -16.52 -3.57
C ALA A 91 3.23 -15.79 -2.32
N GLY A 92 4.54 -15.56 -2.25
CA GLY A 92 5.17 -14.79 -1.17
C GLY A 92 4.72 -13.33 -1.18
N MET A 93 4.65 -12.71 -2.36
CA MET A 93 4.17 -11.35 -2.53
C MET A 93 2.69 -11.22 -2.15
N ASP A 94 1.82 -12.10 -2.61
CA ASP A 94 0.39 -12.04 -2.28
C ASP A 94 0.15 -12.23 -0.76
N ARG A 95 0.97 -13.04 -0.09
CA ARG A 95 0.98 -13.14 1.39
C ARG A 95 1.44 -11.83 2.03
N PHE A 96 2.55 -11.26 1.56
CA PHE A 96 3.10 -10.02 2.07
C PHE A 96 2.10 -8.85 1.96
N VAL A 97 1.42 -8.72 0.82
CA VAL A 97 0.36 -7.72 0.62
C VAL A 97 -0.81 -7.91 1.59
N ARG A 98 -1.21 -9.16 1.85
CA ARG A 98 -2.26 -9.46 2.85
C ARG A 98 -1.82 -9.04 4.25
N GLU A 99 -0.56 -9.30 4.61
CA GLU A 99 0.00 -8.93 5.91
C GLU A 99 0.03 -7.41 6.10
N ILE A 100 0.48 -6.64 5.10
CA ILE A 100 0.40 -5.16 5.12
C ILE A 100 -1.05 -4.71 5.29
N SER A 101 -1.98 -5.25 4.49
CA SER A 101 -3.40 -4.86 4.57
C SER A 101 -3.98 -5.08 5.96
N LEU A 102 -3.73 -6.25 6.55
CA LEU A 102 -4.23 -6.63 7.88
C LEU A 102 -3.58 -5.80 9.00
N HIS A 103 -2.32 -5.42 8.84
CA HIS A 103 -1.68 -4.52 9.79
C HIS A 103 -2.31 -3.13 9.73
N LEU A 104 -2.40 -2.54 8.53
CA LEU A 104 -2.99 -1.21 8.34
C LEU A 104 -4.45 -1.15 8.84
N GLU A 105 -5.25 -2.18 8.55
CA GLU A 105 -6.62 -2.28 9.04
C GLU A 105 -6.69 -2.26 10.58
N ARG A 106 -5.82 -3.04 11.25
CA ARG A 106 -5.75 -3.06 12.71
C ARG A 106 -5.28 -1.73 13.29
N SER A 107 -4.21 -1.14 12.75
CA SER A 107 -3.67 0.14 13.25
C SER A 107 -4.70 1.27 13.15
N VAL A 108 -5.41 1.34 12.01
CA VAL A 108 -6.51 2.30 11.79
C VAL A 108 -7.67 2.03 12.76
N ALA A 109 -8.07 0.78 12.93
CA ALA A 109 -9.18 0.42 13.83
C ALA A 109 -8.84 0.73 15.30
N THR A 110 -7.61 0.45 15.74
CA THR A 110 -7.16 0.70 17.11
C THR A 110 -7.10 2.19 17.42
N GLU A 111 -6.47 3.01 16.59
CA GLU A 111 -6.34 4.44 16.90
C GLU A 111 -7.68 5.16 16.84
N SER A 112 -8.53 4.82 15.88
CA SER A 112 -9.82 5.48 15.70
C SER A 112 -10.90 4.98 16.68
N HIS A 113 -10.59 4.09 17.61
CA HIS A 113 -11.58 3.38 18.42
C HIS A 113 -12.70 2.76 17.57
N ALA A 114 -12.32 2.14 16.45
CA ALA A 114 -13.18 1.53 15.45
C ALA A 114 -14.13 2.48 14.68
N THR A 115 -13.90 3.80 14.72
CA THR A 115 -14.68 4.77 13.94
C THR A 115 -14.19 4.93 12.50
N ALA A 116 -12.89 4.74 12.27
CA ALA A 116 -12.29 4.72 10.94
C ALA A 116 -12.23 3.29 10.38
N LYS A 117 -12.21 3.17 9.04
CA LYS A 117 -12.20 1.87 8.36
C LYS A 117 -11.26 1.88 7.17
N VAL A 118 -10.44 0.84 7.05
CA VAL A 118 -9.76 0.50 5.80
C VAL A 118 -10.72 -0.34 4.97
N VAL A 119 -10.96 0.06 3.73
CA VAL A 119 -11.84 -0.62 2.78
C VAL A 119 -11.06 -0.95 1.52
N ARG A 120 -11.35 -2.12 0.95
CA ARG A 120 -10.89 -2.46 -0.40
C ARG A 120 -11.92 -1.93 -1.39
N PRO A 121 -11.59 -0.96 -2.25
CA PRO A 121 -12.50 -0.48 -3.28
C PRO A 121 -12.83 -1.59 -4.28
N ALA A 122 -13.97 -1.49 -4.97
CA ALA A 122 -14.46 -2.52 -5.89
C ALA A 122 -13.48 -2.83 -7.03
N GLU A 123 -12.73 -1.81 -7.47
CA GLU A 123 -11.73 -1.91 -8.53
C GLU A 123 -10.30 -2.06 -7.98
N SER A 124 -10.16 -2.43 -6.70
CA SER A 124 -8.85 -2.56 -6.06
C SER A 124 -7.94 -3.54 -6.79
N ARG A 125 -6.73 -3.07 -7.15
CA ARG A 125 -5.76 -3.89 -7.85
C ARG A 125 -4.33 -3.58 -7.46
N LEU A 126 -3.51 -4.61 -7.52
CA LEU A 126 -2.05 -4.50 -7.43
C LEU A 126 -1.48 -4.35 -8.84
N PRO A 127 -0.35 -3.64 -9.02
CA PRO A 127 0.22 -3.37 -10.34
C PRO A 127 0.53 -4.61 -11.18
N TRP A 128 0.88 -5.72 -10.52
CA TRP A 128 1.25 -6.98 -11.15
C TRP A 128 0.08 -7.94 -11.39
N ILE A 129 -1.15 -7.55 -11.01
CA ILE A 129 -2.36 -8.29 -11.35
C ILE A 129 -2.80 -7.82 -12.73
N VAL A 130 -2.58 -8.66 -13.74
CA VAL A 130 -3.07 -8.41 -15.09
C VAL A 130 -4.60 -8.30 -15.04
N PRO A 131 -5.23 -7.29 -15.65
CA PRO A 131 -6.68 -7.29 -15.81
C PRO A 131 -7.06 -8.58 -16.54
N SER A 132 -7.79 -9.47 -15.86
CA SER A 132 -8.45 -10.56 -16.56
C SER A 132 -9.31 -9.90 -17.62
N ALA A 133 -8.99 -10.11 -18.90
CA ALA A 133 -9.91 -9.78 -19.96
C ALA A 133 -11.24 -10.42 -19.55
N ALA A 134 -12.30 -9.62 -19.46
CA ALA A 134 -13.63 -10.17 -19.27
C ALA A 134 -13.82 -11.25 -20.34
N PRO A 135 -14.32 -12.46 -19.99
CA PRO A 135 -14.65 -13.44 -21.01
C PRO A 135 -15.65 -12.78 -21.99
N PRO A 136 -15.54 -13.08 -23.30
CA PRO A 136 -16.38 -12.51 -24.33
C PRO A 136 -17.88 -12.78 -24.09
#